data_AF-A0A2N1IA70-F1
#
_entry.id   AF-A0A2N1IA70-F1
#
_cell.length_a   1.000
_cell.length_b   1.000
_cell.length_c   1.000
_cell.angle_alpha   90.00
_cell.angle_beta   90.00
_cell.angle_gamma   90.00
#
_symmetry.space_group_name_H-M   'P 1'
#
loop_
_entity.id
_entity.type
_entity.pdbx_description
1 polymer ?
#
loop_
_entity_poly.entity_id
_entity_poly.type
_entity_poly.pdbx_seq_one_letter_code
_entity_poly.pdbx_strand_id
1 'polypeptide(L)'
;MQKEINIQGEVFLLCDDKSNLQLSVIHDYLTTSYWSEGISSELIDRAIANSLCFGLYLNAQENGQEISRQQIGFARVTTDKASFAYLADVFILPAYENLGLGSALVSFVMQHNDLQGLRRFMLCTRDAHGLYKKFGFTEVDNPKMMMQISKQGLYLPT
;
A
#
# COMPACT_ATOMS: atom_id res chain seq x y z
N MET A 1 -0.52 -11.14 -9.61
CA MET A 1 -1.67 -10.50 -10.26
C MET A 1 -1.26 -9.19 -10.90
N GLN A 2 -1.88 -8.86 -12.03
CA GLN A 2 -1.71 -7.59 -12.72
C GLN A 2 -3.07 -7.13 -13.24
N LYS A 3 -3.35 -5.82 -13.18
CA LYS A 3 -4.61 -5.24 -13.66
C LYS A 3 -4.39 -3.83 -14.19
N GLU A 4 -4.85 -3.57 -15.41
CA GLU A 4 -4.90 -2.22 -15.95
C GLU A 4 -6.23 -1.53 -15.61
N ILE A 5 -6.16 -0.24 -15.36
CA ILE A 5 -7.33 0.63 -15.17
C ILE A 5 -7.14 1.90 -16.01
N ASN A 6 -8.22 2.43 -16.56
CA ASN A 6 -8.21 3.70 -17.26
C ASN A 6 -8.99 4.73 -16.46
N ILE A 7 -8.36 5.87 -16.14
CA ILE A 7 -8.98 6.97 -15.41
C ILE A 7 -8.65 8.27 -16.15
N GLN A 8 -9.69 8.99 -16.57
CA GLN A 8 -9.55 10.27 -17.29
C GLN A 8 -8.69 10.19 -18.57
N GLY A 9 -8.67 9.03 -19.23
CA GLY A 9 -7.89 8.80 -20.45
C GLY A 9 -6.48 8.26 -20.19
N GLU A 10 -5.98 8.35 -18.97
CA GLU A 10 -4.68 7.82 -18.56
C GLU A 10 -4.77 6.33 -18.19
N VAL A 11 -3.75 5.55 -18.55
CA VAL A 11 -3.64 4.12 -18.23
C VAL A 11 -2.76 3.95 -17.00
N PHE A 12 -3.32 3.28 -15.99
CA PHE A 12 -2.59 2.91 -14.78
C PHE A 12 -2.52 1.40 -14.64
N LEU A 13 -1.42 0.95 -14.05
CA LEU A 13 -1.17 -0.46 -13.80
C LEU A 13 -1.13 -0.76 -12.31
N LEU A 14 -1.88 -1.77 -11.88
CA LEU A 14 -1.79 -2.38 -10.56
C LEU A 14 -1.05 -3.72 -10.69
N CYS A 15 -0.04 -3.94 -9.85
CA CYS A 15 0.78 -5.15 -9.90
C CYS A 15 1.20 -5.58 -8.48
N ASP A 16 1.25 -6.88 -8.22
CA ASP A 16 1.74 -7.45 -6.95
C ASP A 16 3.12 -8.13 -7.06
N ASP A 17 3.77 -8.04 -8.23
CA ASP A 17 5.10 -8.57 -8.44
C ASP A 17 6.14 -7.58 -7.93
N LYS A 18 6.82 -7.97 -6.85
CA LYS A 18 7.86 -7.18 -6.19
C LYS A 18 9.00 -6.77 -7.11
N SER A 19 9.26 -7.52 -8.18
CA SER A 19 10.32 -7.20 -9.15
C SER A 19 10.06 -5.88 -9.89
N ASN A 20 8.81 -5.40 -9.91
CA ASN A 20 8.44 -4.12 -10.51
C ASN A 20 8.55 -2.93 -9.54
N LEU A 21 8.87 -3.13 -8.26
CA LEU A 21 8.89 -2.05 -7.29
C LEU A 21 10.08 -1.11 -7.51
N GLN A 22 9.79 0.19 -7.52
CA GLN A 22 10.79 1.26 -7.56
C GLN A 22 11.10 1.67 -6.13
N LEU A 23 12.07 0.97 -5.52
CA LEU A 23 12.39 1.08 -4.08
C LEU A 23 12.74 2.51 -3.66
N SER A 24 13.40 3.29 -4.51
CA SER A 24 13.69 4.70 -4.25
C SER A 24 12.42 5.51 -4.04
N VAL A 25 11.41 5.36 -4.90
CA VAL A 25 10.12 6.06 -4.78
C VAL A 25 9.40 5.69 -3.48
N ILE A 26 9.45 4.42 -3.10
CA ILE A 26 8.85 3.93 -1.85
C ILE A 26 9.57 4.53 -0.65
N HIS A 27 10.91 4.51 -0.65
CA HIS A 27 11.71 5.06 0.45
C HIS A 27 11.55 6.58 0.59
N ASP A 28 11.63 7.32 -0.52
CA ASP A 28 11.47 8.78 -0.56
C ASP A 28 10.12 9.22 0.03
N TYR A 29 9.05 8.47 -0.28
CA TYR A 29 7.74 8.75 0.32
C TYR A 29 7.69 8.35 1.80
N LEU A 30 8.07 7.11 2.13
CA LEU A 30 7.89 6.57 3.49
C LEU A 30 8.73 7.31 4.53
N THR A 31 9.95 7.73 4.20
CA THR A 31 10.84 8.45 5.11
C THR A 31 10.29 9.83 5.53
N THR A 32 9.36 10.39 4.77
CA THR A 32 8.68 11.67 5.08
C THR A 32 7.25 11.49 5.61
N SER A 33 6.74 10.26 5.63
CA SER A 33 5.38 9.97 6.08
C SER A 33 5.27 9.97 7.61
N TYR A 34 4.12 10.38 8.16
CA TYR A 34 3.94 10.49 9.61
C TYR A 34 4.03 9.16 10.37
N TRP A 35 3.90 8.02 9.69
CA TRP A 35 3.91 6.69 10.30
C TRP A 35 5.25 5.96 10.20
N SER A 36 6.18 6.46 9.37
CA SER A 36 7.52 5.88 9.20
C SER A 36 8.60 6.93 8.97
N GLU A 37 8.45 8.11 9.57
CA GLU A 37 9.40 9.22 9.45
C GLU A 37 10.83 8.75 9.81
N GLY A 38 11.78 9.00 8.90
CA GLY A 38 13.19 8.64 9.08
C GLY A 38 13.52 7.16 8.83
N ILE A 39 12.59 6.31 8.39
CA ILE A 39 12.87 4.89 8.13
C ILE A 39 14.03 4.71 7.13
N SER A 40 14.93 3.78 7.42
CA SER A 40 16.06 3.47 6.54
C SER A 40 15.63 2.61 5.35
N SER A 41 16.37 2.74 4.23
CA SER A 41 16.19 1.87 3.06
C SER A 41 16.33 0.39 3.42
N GLU A 42 17.30 0.02 4.27
CA GLU A 42 17.51 -1.36 4.73
C GLU A 42 16.27 -1.95 5.44
N LEU A 43 15.58 -1.14 6.26
CA LEU A 43 14.35 -1.55 6.92
C LEU A 43 13.22 -1.77 5.92
N ILE A 44 13.10 -0.89 4.92
CA ILE A 44 12.11 -1.02 3.84
C ILE A 44 12.37 -2.27 3.01
N ASP A 45 13.61 -2.52 2.60
CA ASP A 45 13.99 -3.70 1.81
C ASP A 45 13.58 -4.99 2.52
N ARG A 46 13.89 -5.07 3.82
CA ARG A 46 13.51 -6.21 4.66
C ARG A 46 12.00 -6.32 4.83
N ALA A 47 11.28 -5.21 5.00
CA ALA A 47 9.82 -5.22 5.12
C ALA A 47 9.15 -5.69 3.82
N ILE A 48 9.63 -5.25 2.66
CA ILE A 48 9.16 -5.65 1.33
C ILE A 48 9.44 -7.13 1.09
N ALA A 49 10.64 -7.62 1.41
CA ALA A 49 11.01 -9.02 1.25
C ALA A 49 10.02 -9.97 1.96
N ASN A 50 9.52 -9.57 3.14
CA ASN A 50 8.68 -10.40 4.01
C ASN A 50 7.17 -10.07 3.97
N SER A 51 6.71 -9.25 3.02
CA SER A 51 5.29 -8.85 2.89
C SER A 51 4.74 -9.17 1.50
N LEU A 52 3.42 -9.23 1.34
CA LEU A 52 2.80 -9.01 0.03
C LEU A 52 2.86 -7.52 -0.26
N CYS A 53 3.26 -7.14 -1.48
CA CYS A 53 3.45 -5.74 -1.86
C CYS A 53 2.70 -5.47 -3.16
N PHE A 54 2.14 -4.28 -3.27
CA PHE A 54 1.28 -3.89 -4.37
C PHE A 54 1.75 -2.52 -4.87
N GLY A 55 2.18 -2.47 -6.12
CA GLY A 55 2.55 -1.25 -6.81
C GLY A 55 1.40 -0.72 -7.66
N LEU A 56 1.27 0.61 -7.70
CA LEU A 56 0.46 1.32 -8.67
C LEU A 56 1.39 2.17 -9.54
N TYR A 57 1.22 2.09 -10.85
CA TYR A 57 2.08 2.74 -11.82
C TYR A 57 1.28 3.56 -12.82
N LEU A 58 1.79 4.74 -13.18
CA LEU A 58 1.41 5.41 -14.42
C LEU A 58 2.13 4.69 -15.57
N ASN A 59 1.36 4.22 -16.55
CA ASN A 59 1.89 3.52 -17.71
C ASN A 59 1.91 4.46 -18.91
N ALA A 60 3.10 4.90 -19.34
CA ALA A 60 3.23 5.72 -20.53
C ALA A 60 3.27 4.82 -21.76
N GLN A 61 2.29 5.00 -22.66
CA GLN A 61 2.18 4.24 -23.89
C GLN A 61 2.29 5.14 -25.12
N GLU A 62 3.03 4.71 -26.15
CA GLU A 62 3.07 5.33 -27.47
C GLU A 62 2.80 4.25 -28.52
N ASN A 63 1.87 4.51 -29.43
CA ASN A 63 1.44 3.56 -30.47
C ASN A 63 1.07 2.16 -29.92
N GLY A 64 0.54 2.11 -28.69
CA GLY A 64 0.15 0.86 -28.02
C GLY A 64 1.32 0.07 -27.42
N GLN A 65 2.52 0.63 -27.36
CA GLN A 65 3.69 0.04 -26.69
C GLN A 65 4.03 0.80 -25.41
N GLU A 66 4.34 0.06 -24.34
CA GLU A 66 4.86 0.63 -23.10
C GLU A 66 6.25 1.23 -23.33
N ILE A 67 6.38 2.53 -23.04
CA ILE A 67 7.65 3.27 -23.14
C ILE A 67 8.29 3.39 -21.76
N SER A 68 7.46 3.63 -20.74
CA SER A 68 7.92 3.78 -19.38
C SER A 68 6.82 3.49 -18.38
N ARG A 69 7.25 3.14 -17.17
CA ARG A 69 6.39 2.85 -16.03
C ARG A 69 6.93 3.62 -14.84
N GLN A 70 6.14 4.53 -14.30
CA GLN A 70 6.48 5.29 -13.09
C GLN A 70 5.66 4.77 -11.93
N GLN A 71 6.29 4.37 -10.82
CA GLN A 71 5.54 4.04 -9.61
C GLN A 71 4.97 5.32 -8.99
N ILE A 72 3.65 5.32 -8.78
CA ILE A 72 2.92 6.47 -8.24
C ILE A 72 2.11 6.11 -6.99
N GLY A 73 2.09 4.84 -6.59
CA GLY A 73 1.44 4.40 -5.37
C GLY A 73 1.97 3.06 -4.91
N PHE A 74 1.70 2.75 -3.64
CA PHE A 74 2.18 1.55 -2.99
C PHE A 74 1.21 1.14 -1.88
N ALA A 75 1.11 -0.17 -1.64
CA ALA A 75 0.49 -0.74 -0.45
C ALA A 75 1.26 -2.01 -0.06
N ARG A 76 1.29 -2.31 1.24
CA ARG A 76 1.97 -3.48 1.78
C ARG A 76 1.06 -4.23 2.74
N VAL A 77 1.11 -5.56 2.68
CA VAL A 77 0.35 -6.44 3.58
C VAL A 77 1.29 -7.46 4.24
N THR A 78 1.38 -7.42 5.57
CA THR A 78 2.03 -8.49 6.35
C THR A 78 0.96 -9.51 6.73
N THR A 79 1.16 -10.79 6.39
CA THR A 79 0.13 -11.82 6.55
C THR A 79 0.72 -13.22 6.68
N ASP A 80 0.00 -14.11 7.35
CA ASP A 80 0.23 -15.56 7.33
C ASP A 80 -0.47 -16.27 6.15
N LYS A 81 -1.22 -15.52 5.32
CA LYS A 81 -2.02 -16.00 4.18
C LYS A 81 -3.10 -17.01 4.55
N ALA A 82 -3.50 -17.07 5.82
CA ALA A 82 -4.43 -18.09 6.31
C ALA A 82 -5.46 -17.53 7.30
N SER A 83 -5.04 -16.71 8.25
CA SER A 83 -5.90 -16.27 9.35
C SER A 83 -5.85 -14.76 9.61
N PHE A 84 -4.73 -14.12 9.32
CA PHE A 84 -4.49 -12.72 9.70
C PHE A 84 -3.74 -11.95 8.63
N ALA A 85 -4.13 -10.69 8.44
CA ALA A 85 -3.37 -9.71 7.66
C ALA A 85 -3.39 -8.33 8.30
N TYR A 86 -2.32 -7.57 8.07
CA TYR A 86 -2.20 -6.15 8.43
C TYR A 86 -1.84 -5.33 7.19
N LEU A 87 -2.73 -4.42 6.77
CA LEU A 87 -2.53 -3.47 5.68
C LEU A 87 -1.77 -2.25 6.20
N ALA A 88 -0.66 -1.94 5.54
CA ALA A 88 0.27 -0.87 5.90
C ALA A 88 0.76 -0.13 4.65
N ASP A 89 1.41 1.02 4.89
CA ASP A 89 2.18 1.77 3.90
C ASP A 89 1.39 2.09 2.62
N VAL A 90 0.09 2.37 2.76
CA VAL A 90 -0.78 2.73 1.65
C VAL A 90 -0.57 4.20 1.33
N PHE A 91 -0.07 4.49 0.13
CA PHE A 91 0.05 5.85 -0.36
C PHE A 91 -0.17 5.98 -1.86
N ILE A 92 -0.53 7.19 -2.26
CA ILE A 92 -0.50 7.70 -3.64
C ILE A 92 0.39 8.95 -3.61
N LEU A 93 1.25 9.14 -4.62
CA LEU A 93 2.06 10.34 -4.72
C LEU A 93 1.16 11.58 -4.84
N PRO A 94 1.52 12.74 -4.24
CA PRO A 94 0.62 13.89 -4.15
C PRO A 94 0.04 14.38 -5.49
N ALA A 95 0.82 14.28 -6.57
CA ALA A 95 0.39 14.67 -7.92
C ALA A 95 -0.75 13.82 -8.50
N TYR A 96 -1.03 12.65 -7.91
CA TYR A 96 -2.01 11.67 -8.39
C TYR A 96 -3.14 11.41 -7.37
N GLU A 97 -3.20 12.19 -6.29
CA GLU A 97 -4.27 12.10 -5.30
C GLU A 97 -5.62 12.57 -5.87
N ASN A 98 -6.71 12.21 -5.18
CA ASN A 98 -8.09 12.61 -5.54
C ASN A 98 -8.59 12.11 -6.92
N LEU A 99 -7.87 11.21 -7.58
CA LEU A 99 -8.28 10.56 -8.84
C LEU A 99 -9.00 9.21 -8.64
N GLY A 100 -9.23 8.80 -7.39
CA GLY A 100 -9.78 7.47 -7.06
C GLY A 100 -8.76 6.33 -7.06
N LEU A 101 -7.48 6.62 -7.35
CA LEU A 101 -6.39 5.65 -7.41
C LEU A 101 -6.16 4.90 -6.09
N GLY A 102 -6.27 5.58 -4.94
CA GLY A 102 -6.18 4.93 -3.63
C GLY A 102 -7.28 3.87 -3.41
N SER A 103 -8.51 4.15 -3.87
CA SER A 103 -9.59 3.16 -3.85
C SER A 103 -9.31 2.00 -4.81
N ALA A 104 -8.79 2.27 -6.01
CA ALA A 104 -8.43 1.22 -6.96
C ALA A 104 -7.33 0.29 -6.40
N LEU A 105 -6.31 0.87 -5.76
CA LEU A 105 -5.22 0.14 -5.13
C LEU A 105 -5.70 -0.74 -3.98
N VAL A 106 -6.47 -0.19 -3.03
CA VAL A 106 -7.03 -1.00 -1.93
C VAL A 106 -7.98 -2.07 -2.46
N SER A 107 -8.80 -1.77 -3.47
CA SER A 107 -9.67 -2.77 -4.12
C SER A 107 -8.87 -3.95 -4.68
N PHE A 108 -7.72 -3.67 -5.30
CA PHE A 108 -6.82 -4.67 -5.84
C PHE A 108 -6.20 -5.54 -4.74
N VAL A 109 -5.77 -4.94 -3.62
CA VAL A 109 -5.31 -5.68 -2.43
C VAL A 109 -6.39 -6.64 -1.93
N MET A 110 -7.63 -6.15 -1.77
CA MET A 110 -8.73 -6.94 -1.22
C MET A 110 -9.16 -8.11 -2.12
N GLN A 111 -8.81 -8.08 -3.41
CA GLN A 111 -9.09 -9.15 -4.38
C GLN A 111 -7.96 -10.19 -4.49
N HIS A 112 -6.84 -10.02 -3.77
CA HIS A 112 -5.71 -10.93 -3.87
C HIS A 112 -6.04 -12.32 -3.30
N ASN A 113 -5.68 -13.38 -4.02
CA ASN A 113 -6.04 -14.77 -3.67
C ASN A 113 -5.53 -15.19 -2.28
N ASP A 114 -4.30 -14.84 -1.93
CA ASP A 114 -3.71 -15.16 -0.61
C ASP A 114 -4.31 -14.35 0.56
N LEU A 115 -5.21 -13.39 0.28
CA LEU A 115 -5.86 -12.54 1.28
C LEU A 115 -7.34 -12.87 1.46
N GLN A 116 -7.82 -13.98 0.87
CA GLN A 116 -9.18 -14.45 1.02
C GLN A 116 -9.33 -15.36 2.25
N GLY A 117 -10.53 -15.38 2.84
CA GLY A 117 -10.84 -16.29 3.96
C GLY A 117 -10.14 -15.96 5.28
N LEU A 118 -9.47 -14.81 5.38
CA LEU A 118 -8.80 -14.39 6.61
C LEU A 118 -9.83 -14.15 7.72
N ARG A 119 -9.54 -14.66 8.92
CA ARG A 119 -10.34 -14.39 10.12
C ARG A 119 -10.29 -12.90 10.51
N ARG A 120 -9.18 -12.22 10.23
CA ARG A 120 -9.00 -10.82 10.60
C ARG A 120 -8.06 -10.09 9.64
N PHE A 121 -8.53 -8.95 9.11
CA PHE A 121 -7.72 -8.02 8.35
C PHE A 121 -7.72 -6.68 9.09
N MET A 122 -6.54 -6.23 9.52
CA MET A 122 -6.38 -5.00 10.30
C MET A 122 -5.64 -3.92 9.54
N LEU A 123 -5.85 -2.68 9.96
CA LEU A 123 -5.06 -1.51 9.60
C LEU A 123 -5.16 -0.47 10.72
N CYS A 124 -4.25 0.50 10.68
CA CYS A 124 -4.36 1.73 11.46
C CYS A 124 -4.37 2.91 10.48
N THR A 125 -5.28 3.86 10.68
CA THR A 125 -5.38 5.05 9.83
C THR A 125 -5.68 6.28 10.67
N ARG A 126 -5.05 7.42 10.32
CA ARG A 126 -5.29 8.69 10.99
C ARG A 126 -6.49 9.44 10.40
N ASP A 127 -6.63 9.42 9.09
CA ASP A 127 -7.52 10.32 8.33
C ASP A 127 -8.26 9.63 7.17
N ALA A 128 -7.85 8.44 6.72
CA ALA A 128 -8.45 7.75 5.57
C ALA A 128 -9.57 6.75 5.95
N HIS A 129 -10.24 6.93 7.09
CA HIS A 129 -11.32 6.04 7.56
C HIS A 129 -12.42 5.81 6.51
N GLY A 130 -12.86 6.89 5.84
CA GLY A 130 -13.90 6.81 4.81
C GLY A 130 -13.50 6.01 3.57
N LEU A 131 -12.20 5.94 3.25
CA LEU A 131 -11.70 5.07 2.19
C LEU A 131 -11.88 3.61 2.58
N TYR A 132 -11.38 3.22 3.75
CA TYR A 132 -11.37 1.83 4.19
C TYR A 132 -12.77 1.28 4.49
N LYS A 133 -13.69 2.11 4.97
CA LYS A 133 -15.11 1.72 5.16
C LYS A 133 -15.78 1.22 3.87
N LYS A 134 -15.36 1.69 2.69
CA LYS A 134 -15.86 1.20 1.39
C LYS A 134 -15.50 -0.27 1.12
N PHE A 135 -14.49 -0.80 1.80
CA PHE A 135 -13.98 -2.15 1.63
C PHE A 135 -14.34 -3.07 2.82
N GLY A 136 -15.31 -2.66 3.64
CA GLY A 136 -15.79 -3.46 4.76
C GLY A 136 -14.95 -3.36 6.04
N PHE A 137 -13.91 -2.52 6.08
CA PHE A 137 -13.23 -2.21 7.34
C PHE A 137 -14.18 -1.43 8.26
N THR A 138 -14.31 -1.90 9.49
CA THR A 138 -15.01 -1.21 10.56
C THR A 138 -14.02 -0.75 11.61
N GLU A 139 -14.48 0.16 12.49
CA GLU A 139 -13.79 0.37 13.75
C GLU A 139 -13.78 -0.94 14.56
N VAL A 140 -12.78 -1.11 15.41
CA VAL A 140 -12.67 -2.32 16.25
C VAL A 140 -13.81 -2.33 17.26
N ASP A 141 -14.62 -3.39 17.29
CA ASP A 141 -15.81 -3.50 18.16
C ASP A 141 -15.52 -3.24 19.65
N ASN A 142 -14.41 -3.79 20.15
CA ASN A 142 -13.94 -3.57 21.51
C ASN A 142 -12.48 -3.10 21.50
N PRO A 143 -12.24 -1.79 21.28
CA PRO A 143 -10.88 -1.27 21.12
C PRO A 143 -10.05 -1.41 22.41
N LYS A 144 -10.70 -1.54 23.57
CA LYS A 144 -10.03 -1.77 24.86
C LYS A 144 -9.30 -3.12 24.94
N MET A 145 -9.62 -4.08 24.07
CA MET A 145 -8.91 -5.36 23.99
C MET A 145 -7.59 -5.27 23.21
N MET A 146 -7.39 -4.20 22.44
CA MET A 146 -6.16 -4.02 21.67
C MET A 146 -5.07 -3.46 22.57
N MET A 147 -3.93 -4.13 22.60
CA MET A 147 -2.72 -3.67 23.27
C MET A 147 -1.58 -3.61 22.26
N GLN A 148 -0.62 -2.71 22.46
CA GLN A 148 0.54 -2.58 21.60
C GLN A 148 1.79 -2.24 22.42
N ILE A 149 2.95 -2.66 21.91
CA ILE A 149 4.24 -2.08 22.29
C ILE A 149 4.64 -1.13 21.16
N SER A 150 4.72 0.17 21.46
CA SER A 150 5.05 1.20 20.46
C SER A 150 6.26 2.00 20.93
N LYS A 151 7.26 2.12 20.05
CA LYS A 151 8.42 2.99 20.23
C LYS A 151 8.34 4.11 19.19
N GLN A 152 7.72 5.22 19.56
CA GLN A 152 7.57 6.36 18.66
C GLN A 152 8.94 7.00 18.39
N GLY A 153 9.13 7.49 17.16
CA GLY A 153 10.39 8.14 16.75
C GLY A 153 11.59 7.20 16.67
N LEU A 154 11.39 5.87 16.61
CA LEU A 154 12.48 4.88 16.62
C LEU A 154 13.49 5.08 15.47
N TYR A 155 13.07 5.67 14.35
CA TYR A 155 13.93 5.89 13.19
C TYR A 155 14.55 7.30 13.16
N LEU A 156 14.14 8.20 14.05
CA LEU A 156 14.70 9.54 14.12
C LEU A 156 16.10 9.49 14.75
N PRO A 157 17.02 10.38 14.35
CA PRO A 157 18.32 10.51 15.01
C PRO A 157 18.14 10.74 16.52
N THR A 158 18.95 10.05 17.32
CA THR A 158 19.04 10.23 18.79
C THR A 158 19.79 11.50 19.16
#